data_AF-A0A833SPJ4-F1
#
_entry.id   AF-A0A833SPJ4-F1
#
_cell.length_a   1.000
_cell.length_b   1.000
_cell.length_c   1.000
_cell.angle_alpha   90.00
_cell.angle_beta   90.00
_cell.angle_gamma   90.00
#
_symmetry.space_group_name_H-M   'P 1'
#
loop_
_entity.id
_entity.type
_entity.pdbx_description
1 polymer ?
#
loop_
_entity_poly.entity_id
_entity_poly.type
_entity_poly.pdbx_seq_one_letter_code
_entity_poly.pdbx_strand_id
1 'polypeptide(L)'
;MTDNSSNYKKYLDVSNAPPVYTSAEELNAYFGQFGGCFVAETLIQAHHNLIDEYVKATQDPAFREELEHLGRDYIGRPTPLYHAKRLTAHARGAQIWLKREDLAHTGAHKINNALGQAVLAKRLGKTRIIAETGAGQHGVATATACALLGLDCVVYMGYVDTQRQSLNVFRMKMLGAKVIAVKSGSQTLKDAVNEAIRDWVTNVDNTHYIIGSAIGPHPFPTIVRDFQAIIGREIKAQLQEEIGRLPDAIVACVGGGSNAIGMFHPFVKDNKVAIYGVEAGGDGVDTPRHSSTLLGGRPGVLHGTKTYIMQDPAGQVMETHSVSAGLDYAGVGPEHAFLKDSGRAKYVSVTDKEALEAFQLISTRRNHPGTGECARSTLRRPACLHPVIRPGGRHQR
;
A
#
# COMPACT_ATOMS: atom_id res chain seq x y z
N MET A 1 -18.98 36.68 24.51
CA MET A 1 -17.95 35.73 24.02
C MET A 1 -18.66 34.72 23.15
N THR A 2 -18.71 34.96 21.85
CA THR A 2 -19.27 34.02 20.88
C THR A 2 -18.36 32.81 20.82
N ASP A 3 -18.93 31.64 21.08
CA ASP A 3 -18.27 30.35 21.11
C ASP A 3 -17.57 30.07 19.77
N ASN A 4 -16.24 30.12 19.78
CA ASN A 4 -15.38 29.88 18.60
C ASN A 4 -15.22 28.36 18.31
N SER A 5 -15.98 27.49 18.99
CA SER A 5 -15.95 26.04 18.80
C SER A 5 -16.54 25.56 17.47
N SER A 6 -17.20 26.44 16.69
CA SER A 6 -17.98 26.02 15.50
C SER A 6 -17.18 25.66 14.24
N ASN A 7 -15.86 25.88 14.20
CA ASN A 7 -15.01 25.59 13.04
C ASN A 7 -14.01 24.43 13.24
N TYR A 8 -14.03 23.76 14.39
CA TYR A 8 -13.14 22.62 14.62
C TYR A 8 -13.64 21.38 13.85
N LYS A 9 -12.77 20.84 13.00
CA LYS A 9 -13.07 19.63 12.23
C LYS A 9 -12.59 18.41 13.01
N LYS A 10 -13.52 17.58 13.52
CA LYS A 10 -13.23 16.41 14.37
C LYS A 10 -12.40 15.34 13.66
N TYR A 11 -12.39 15.30 12.32
CA TYR A 11 -11.53 14.39 11.57
C TYR A 11 -10.05 14.68 11.79
N LEU A 12 -9.69 15.85 12.32
CA LEU A 12 -8.32 16.18 12.72
C LEU A 12 -7.87 15.38 13.95
N ASP A 13 -8.80 14.82 14.73
CA ASP A 13 -8.51 13.96 15.90
C ASP A 13 -8.22 12.50 15.52
N VAL A 14 -8.23 12.15 14.23
CA VAL A 14 -7.98 10.76 13.82
C VAL A 14 -6.53 10.38 14.14
N SER A 15 -6.38 9.49 15.12
CA SER A 15 -5.11 8.94 15.59
C SER A 15 -4.33 8.24 14.46
N ASN A 16 -3.06 8.62 14.28
CA ASN A 16 -2.08 8.00 13.41
C ASN A 16 -1.54 6.68 13.98
N ALA A 17 -1.59 6.49 15.30
CA ALA A 17 -1.09 5.30 15.96
C ALA A 17 -1.84 4.02 15.51
N PRO A 18 -1.15 2.87 15.49
CA PRO A 18 -1.77 1.59 15.15
C PRO A 18 -2.76 1.13 16.25
N PRO A 19 -3.56 0.08 15.97
CA PRO A 19 -4.33 -0.62 17.00
C PRO A 19 -3.44 -1.09 18.15
N VAL A 20 -4.02 -1.21 19.34
CA VAL A 20 -3.34 -1.80 20.52
C VAL A 20 -3.58 -3.29 20.51
N TYR A 21 -2.51 -4.08 20.64
CA TYR A 21 -2.60 -5.53 20.84
C TYR A 21 -2.21 -5.87 22.27
N THR A 22 -2.97 -6.76 22.93
CA THR A 22 -2.66 -7.16 24.31
C THR A 22 -1.67 -8.32 24.39
N SER A 23 -1.63 -9.16 23.36
CA SER A 23 -0.76 -10.34 23.29
C SER A 23 -0.44 -10.75 21.85
N ALA A 24 0.53 -11.65 21.68
CA ALA A 24 0.93 -12.15 20.36
C ALA A 24 -0.17 -12.96 19.68
N GLU A 25 -1.06 -13.61 20.45
CA GLU A 25 -2.17 -14.42 19.93
C GLU A 25 -3.20 -13.59 19.16
N GLU A 26 -3.29 -12.28 19.41
CA GLU A 26 -4.17 -11.38 18.64
C GLU A 26 -3.63 -11.12 17.22
N LEU A 27 -2.33 -11.30 17.01
CA LEU A 27 -1.68 -11.18 15.71
C LEU A 27 -1.79 -12.51 14.96
N ASN A 28 -2.95 -12.74 14.35
CA ASN A 28 -3.16 -13.95 13.54
C ASN A 28 -2.14 -14.07 12.41
N ALA A 29 -1.45 -15.22 12.34
CA ALA A 29 -0.54 -15.53 11.25
C ALA A 29 -1.28 -15.75 9.92
N TYR A 30 -2.54 -16.18 9.98
CA TYR A 30 -3.36 -16.49 8.82
C TYR A 30 -4.64 -15.65 8.75
N PHE A 31 -5.03 -15.27 7.53
CA PHE A 31 -6.32 -14.74 7.16
C PHE A 31 -7.08 -15.83 6.41
N GLY A 32 -7.95 -16.56 7.10
CA GLY A 32 -8.51 -17.81 6.58
C GLY A 32 -7.39 -18.80 6.27
N GLN A 33 -7.20 -19.14 4.99
CA GLN A 33 -6.15 -20.07 4.54
C GLN A 33 -4.86 -19.41 4.04
N PHE A 34 -4.79 -18.07 4.02
CA PHE A 34 -3.67 -17.30 3.46
C PHE A 34 -2.84 -16.65 4.56
N GLY A 35 -1.57 -16.37 4.31
CA GLY A 35 -0.64 -15.83 5.31
C GLY A 35 0.44 -16.84 5.69
N GLY A 36 0.71 -16.97 6.98
CA GLY A 36 1.76 -17.83 7.53
C GLY A 36 3.15 -17.19 7.51
N CYS A 37 4.12 -17.96 7.96
CA CYS A 37 5.54 -17.59 8.02
C CYS A 37 6.38 -18.69 7.37
N PHE A 38 6.58 -18.60 6.05
CA PHE A 38 7.28 -19.60 5.23
C PHE A 38 8.72 -19.16 4.95
N VAL A 39 9.51 -18.97 6.01
CA VAL A 39 10.89 -18.45 5.94
C VAL A 39 11.92 -19.51 6.27
N ALA A 40 13.20 -19.22 5.99
CA ALA A 40 14.30 -20.03 6.49
C ALA A 40 14.36 -19.98 8.03
N GLU A 41 14.78 -21.08 8.66
CA GLU A 41 14.91 -21.21 10.12
C GLU A 41 15.70 -20.06 10.76
N THR A 42 16.74 -19.59 10.06
CA THR A 42 17.59 -18.46 10.49
C THR A 42 16.84 -17.15 10.72
N LEU A 43 15.64 -16.99 10.14
CA LEU A 43 14.81 -15.79 10.31
C LEU A 43 13.71 -15.96 11.36
N ILE A 44 13.46 -17.17 11.87
CA ILE A 44 12.34 -17.43 12.80
C ILE A 44 12.46 -16.57 14.06
N GLN A 45 13.64 -16.54 14.69
CA GLN A 45 13.84 -15.72 15.90
C GLN A 45 13.65 -14.23 15.64
N ALA A 46 14.05 -13.73 14.46
CA ALA A 46 13.85 -12.33 14.10
C ALA A 46 12.37 -11.97 13.96
N HIS A 47 11.54 -12.90 13.45
CA HIS A 47 10.10 -12.71 13.36
C HIS A 47 9.44 -12.76 14.75
N HIS A 48 9.84 -13.68 15.63
CA HIS A 48 9.36 -13.70 17.02
C HIS A 48 9.69 -12.41 17.76
N ASN A 49 10.94 -11.93 17.65
CA ASN A 49 11.34 -10.65 18.25
C ASN A 49 10.51 -9.49 17.71
N LEU A 50 10.21 -9.48 16.40
CA LEU A 50 9.37 -8.47 15.76
C LEU A 50 7.91 -8.52 16.26
N ILE A 51 7.34 -9.72 16.43
CA ILE A 51 5.99 -9.92 16.99
C ILE A 51 5.92 -9.37 18.41
N ASP A 52 6.83 -9.81 19.27
CA ASP A 52 6.86 -9.44 20.69
C ASP A 52 7.04 -7.94 20.86
N GLU A 53 7.98 -7.34 20.12
CA GLU A 53 8.22 -5.90 20.19
C GLU A 53 7.05 -5.11 19.60
N TYR A 54 6.41 -5.59 18.53
CA TYR A 54 5.25 -4.89 17.98
C TYR A 54 4.08 -4.85 18.97
N VAL A 55 3.78 -5.95 19.66
CA VAL A 55 2.77 -6.00 20.72
C VAL A 55 3.11 -4.98 21.82
N LYS A 56 4.34 -5.03 22.36
CA LYS A 56 4.81 -4.09 23.39
C LYS A 56 4.72 -2.64 22.94
N ALA A 57 5.20 -2.34 21.72
CA ALA A 57 5.19 -1.00 21.15
C ALA A 57 3.77 -0.46 21.00
N THR A 58 2.81 -1.28 20.57
CA THR A 58 1.42 -0.82 20.41
C THR A 58 0.73 -0.45 21.72
N GLN A 59 1.20 -0.98 22.86
CA GLN A 59 0.72 -0.65 24.22
C GLN A 59 1.46 0.55 24.83
N ASP A 60 2.68 0.84 24.37
CA ASP A 60 3.52 1.91 24.89
C ASP A 60 3.02 3.30 24.44
N PRO A 61 2.59 4.18 25.37
CA PRO A 61 2.13 5.52 25.04
C PRO A 61 3.18 6.35 24.29
N ALA A 62 4.47 6.17 24.59
CA ALA A 62 5.54 6.96 23.97
C ALA A 62 5.72 6.61 22.50
N PHE A 63 5.67 5.31 22.15
CA PHE A 63 5.70 4.88 20.75
C PHE A 63 4.51 5.44 19.96
N ARG A 64 3.32 5.41 20.56
CA ARG A 64 2.10 5.90 19.95
C ARG A 64 2.19 7.42 19.72
N GLU A 65 2.62 8.17 20.73
CA GLU A 65 2.80 9.61 20.65
C GLU A 65 3.86 10.00 19.59
N GLU A 66 4.96 9.26 19.50
CA GLU A 66 5.96 9.47 18.44
C GLU A 66 5.34 9.31 17.04
N LEU A 67 4.51 8.29 16.81
CA LEU A 67 3.80 8.12 15.54
C LEU A 67 2.71 9.17 15.30
N GLU A 68 2.05 9.68 16.35
CA GLU A 68 1.15 10.83 16.23
C GLU A 68 1.89 12.08 15.76
N HIS A 69 3.04 12.38 16.37
CA HIS A 69 3.86 13.53 16.00
C HIS A 69 4.42 13.39 14.58
N LEU A 70 4.99 12.23 14.24
CA LEU A 70 5.49 11.99 12.89
C LEU A 70 4.37 12.02 11.86
N GLY A 71 3.20 11.49 12.17
CA GLY A 71 2.01 11.55 11.31
C GLY A 71 1.58 12.99 11.03
N ARG A 72 1.38 13.78 12.08
CA ARG A 72 0.89 15.16 11.98
C ARG A 72 1.92 16.11 11.39
N ASP A 73 3.11 16.14 11.97
CA ASP A 73 4.06 17.24 11.79
C ASP A 73 5.09 16.95 10.69
N TYR A 74 5.37 15.67 10.41
CA TYR A 74 6.34 15.27 9.38
C TYR A 74 5.68 14.73 8.10
N ILE A 75 4.73 13.79 8.22
CA ILE A 75 4.00 13.27 7.06
C ILE A 75 3.01 14.31 6.52
N GLY A 76 2.38 15.09 7.41
CA GLY A 76 1.34 16.06 7.07
C GLY A 76 -0.07 15.46 7.08
N ARG A 77 -0.35 14.54 8.01
CA ARG A 77 -1.68 13.92 8.18
C ARG A 77 -2.60 14.80 9.05
N PRO A 78 -3.93 14.72 8.86
CA PRO A 78 -4.63 13.89 7.89
C PRO A 78 -4.54 14.43 6.44
N THR A 79 -4.46 13.53 5.47
CA THR A 79 -4.45 13.96 4.06
C THR A 79 -5.86 14.38 3.62
N PRO A 80 -6.02 15.37 2.71
CA PRO A 80 -7.35 15.80 2.29
C PRO A 80 -8.19 14.71 1.60
N LEU A 81 -9.51 14.80 1.74
CA LEU A 81 -10.48 14.08 0.90
C LEU A 81 -11.13 15.08 -0.07
N TYR A 82 -10.82 14.96 -1.36
CA TYR A 82 -11.18 15.94 -2.37
C TYR A 82 -12.37 15.49 -3.22
N HIS A 83 -13.47 16.25 -3.21
CA HIS A 83 -14.58 16.02 -4.14
C HIS A 83 -14.21 16.44 -5.57
N ALA A 84 -13.96 15.46 -6.43
CA ALA A 84 -13.57 15.67 -7.83
C ALA A 84 -14.80 15.95 -8.71
N LYS A 85 -15.43 17.12 -8.54
CA LYS A 85 -16.68 17.54 -9.23
C LYS A 85 -16.67 17.32 -10.74
N ARG A 86 -15.52 17.51 -11.40
CA ARG A 86 -15.38 17.30 -12.85
C ARG A 86 -15.43 15.82 -13.24
N LEU A 87 -14.77 14.97 -12.45
CA LEU A 87 -14.80 13.52 -12.66
C LEU A 87 -16.20 12.98 -12.33
N THR A 88 -16.83 13.51 -11.27
CA THR A 88 -18.24 13.27 -10.95
C THR A 88 -19.17 13.55 -12.13
N ALA A 89 -18.97 14.67 -12.84
CA ALA A 89 -19.77 15.01 -14.02
C ALA A 89 -19.59 14.01 -15.18
N HIS A 90 -18.43 13.37 -15.28
CA HIS A 90 -18.17 12.31 -16.26
C HIS A 90 -18.75 10.95 -15.82
N ALA A 91 -18.89 10.72 -14.52
CA ALA A 91 -19.24 9.43 -13.93
C ALA A 91 -20.77 9.14 -13.88
N ARG A 92 -21.55 9.69 -14.81
CA ARG A 92 -22.99 9.43 -15.00
C ARG A 92 -23.81 9.45 -13.70
N GLY A 93 -23.60 10.51 -12.91
CA GLY A 93 -24.26 10.75 -11.64
C GLY A 93 -23.43 10.39 -10.42
N ALA A 94 -22.36 9.59 -10.58
CA ALA A 94 -21.60 9.16 -9.42
C ALA A 94 -20.74 10.27 -8.80
N GLN A 95 -20.80 10.49 -7.47
CA GLN A 95 -19.91 11.43 -6.77
C GLN A 95 -18.58 10.76 -6.47
N ILE A 96 -17.50 11.36 -6.98
CA ILE A 96 -16.15 10.82 -6.88
C ILE A 96 -15.33 11.67 -5.90
N TRP A 97 -14.90 11.05 -4.82
CA TRP A 97 -14.00 11.66 -3.84
C TRP A 97 -12.62 11.01 -3.93
N LEU A 98 -11.56 11.81 -3.90
CA LEU A 98 -10.18 11.33 -3.99
C LEU A 98 -9.50 11.49 -2.64
N LYS A 99 -9.08 10.37 -2.03
CA LYS A 99 -8.19 10.42 -0.87
C LYS A 99 -6.79 10.80 -1.34
N ARG A 100 -6.26 11.93 -0.85
CA ARG A 100 -5.05 12.59 -1.38
C ARG A 100 -3.75 12.12 -0.74
N GLU A 101 -3.48 10.81 -0.80
CA GLU A 101 -2.19 10.25 -0.33
C GLU A 101 -0.99 10.71 -1.18
N ASP A 102 -1.24 11.29 -2.35
CA ASP A 102 -0.23 11.98 -3.15
C ASP A 102 0.34 13.24 -2.48
N LEU A 103 -0.36 13.79 -1.47
CA LEU A 103 0.08 14.94 -0.69
C LEU A 103 0.82 14.56 0.60
N ALA A 104 0.84 13.27 0.98
CA ALA A 104 1.67 12.82 2.08
C ALA A 104 3.15 13.09 1.75
N HIS A 105 3.97 13.38 2.77
CA HIS A 105 5.40 13.58 2.56
C HIS A 105 6.02 12.42 1.76
N THR A 106 7.01 12.73 0.90
CA THR A 106 7.55 11.85 -0.17
C THR A 106 6.64 11.60 -1.38
N GLY A 107 5.34 11.93 -1.30
CA GLY A 107 4.41 11.93 -2.43
C GLY A 107 3.63 10.63 -2.65
N ALA A 108 3.55 9.76 -1.64
CA ALA A 108 2.80 8.51 -1.66
C ALA A 108 2.49 8.00 -0.25
N HIS A 109 1.55 7.05 -0.14
CA HIS A 109 1.17 6.38 1.10
C HIS A 109 2.32 5.58 1.76
N LYS A 110 3.40 5.29 1.03
CA LYS A 110 4.51 4.44 1.52
C LYS A 110 5.20 4.99 2.77
N ILE A 111 5.19 6.32 2.95
CA ILE A 111 5.82 6.95 4.11
C ILE A 111 5.19 6.53 5.46
N ASN A 112 3.89 6.23 5.48
CA ASN A 112 3.19 5.78 6.69
C ASN A 112 3.85 4.50 7.25
N ASN A 113 4.05 3.51 6.37
CA ASN A 113 4.68 2.24 6.71
C ASN A 113 6.18 2.39 7.00
N ALA A 114 6.89 3.19 6.19
CA ALA A 114 8.33 3.35 6.34
C ALA A 114 8.70 3.96 7.70
N LEU A 115 8.00 5.02 8.13
CA LEU A 115 8.23 5.62 9.44
C LEU A 115 7.80 4.69 10.58
N GLY A 116 6.62 4.09 10.49
CA GLY A 116 6.15 3.14 11.52
C GLY A 116 7.14 2.01 11.78
N GLN A 117 7.66 1.40 10.70
CA GLN A 117 8.65 0.34 10.83
C GLN A 117 10.05 0.84 11.21
N ALA A 118 10.45 2.04 10.82
CA ALA A 118 11.75 2.57 11.22
C ALA A 118 11.80 2.94 12.71
N VAL A 119 10.70 3.48 13.27
CA VAL A 119 10.55 3.66 14.72
C VAL A 119 10.59 2.30 15.43
N LEU A 120 9.87 1.30 14.90
CA LEU A 120 9.90 -0.06 15.45
C LEU A 120 11.30 -0.68 15.39
N ALA A 121 12.05 -0.46 14.32
CA ALA A 121 13.42 -0.95 14.18
C ALA A 121 14.36 -0.37 15.24
N LYS A 122 14.21 0.92 15.59
CA LYS A 122 14.97 1.54 16.70
C LYS A 122 14.67 0.87 18.04
N ARG A 123 13.41 0.53 18.29
CA ARG A 123 13.01 -0.17 19.52
C ARG A 123 13.58 -1.59 19.58
N LEU A 124 13.66 -2.27 18.43
CA LEU A 124 14.35 -3.55 18.27
C LEU A 124 15.89 -3.44 18.40
N GLY A 125 16.45 -2.24 18.63
CA GLY A 125 17.89 -2.02 18.72
C GLY A 125 18.63 -2.15 17.39
N LYS A 126 17.91 -2.11 16.26
CA LYS A 126 18.49 -2.27 14.92
C LYS A 126 19.06 -0.94 14.46
N THR A 127 20.28 -0.96 13.94
CA THR A 127 21.01 0.22 13.46
C THR A 127 21.00 0.34 11.95
N ARG A 128 20.68 -0.76 11.26
CA ARG A 128 20.69 -0.87 9.81
C ARG A 128 19.33 -1.28 9.27
N ILE A 129 18.92 -0.64 8.19
CA ILE A 129 17.69 -0.90 7.46
C ILE A 129 18.02 -1.37 6.05
N ILE A 130 17.34 -2.43 5.62
CA ILE A 130 17.26 -2.82 4.23
C ILE A 130 15.84 -2.68 3.70
N ALA A 131 15.71 -2.42 2.41
CA ALA A 131 14.43 -2.41 1.69
C ALA A 131 14.62 -2.81 0.23
N GLU A 132 13.55 -3.28 -0.40
CA GLU A 132 13.44 -3.49 -1.83
C GLU A 132 12.73 -2.31 -2.51
N THR A 133 12.91 -2.11 -3.82
CA THR A 133 12.04 -1.19 -4.55
C THR A 133 12.02 -1.47 -6.05
N GLY A 134 10.86 -1.29 -6.68
CA GLY A 134 10.68 -1.30 -8.13
C GLY A 134 10.57 0.14 -8.64
N ALA A 135 9.37 0.72 -8.59
CA ALA A 135 9.13 2.12 -8.97
C ALA A 135 9.96 3.18 -8.22
N GLY A 136 10.65 2.83 -7.13
CA GLY A 136 11.49 3.74 -6.35
C GLY A 136 10.80 4.41 -5.16
N GLN A 137 9.46 4.46 -5.12
CA GLN A 137 8.72 5.16 -4.05
C GLN A 137 8.94 4.57 -2.66
N HIS A 138 8.96 3.23 -2.53
CA HIS A 138 9.25 2.59 -1.23
C HIS A 138 10.67 2.86 -0.76
N GLY A 139 11.63 2.74 -1.68
CA GLY A 139 13.03 3.08 -1.41
C GLY A 139 13.23 4.53 -0.97
N VAL A 140 12.58 5.49 -1.63
CA VAL A 140 12.61 6.91 -1.22
C VAL A 140 11.99 7.09 0.18
N ALA A 141 10.82 6.52 0.44
CA ALA A 141 10.17 6.61 1.76
C ALA A 141 11.03 6.00 2.88
N THR A 142 11.65 4.85 2.61
CA THR A 142 12.56 4.18 3.56
C THR A 142 13.82 4.99 3.80
N ALA A 143 14.46 5.51 2.74
CA ALA A 143 15.62 6.38 2.86
C ALA A 143 15.29 7.66 3.65
N THR A 144 14.12 8.26 3.43
CA THR A 144 13.63 9.42 4.19
C THR A 144 13.46 9.09 5.67
N ALA A 145 12.81 7.97 6.00
CA ALA A 145 12.63 7.54 7.39
C ALA A 145 13.96 7.27 8.09
N CYS A 146 14.91 6.62 7.39
CA CYS A 146 16.24 6.32 7.93
C CYS A 146 17.05 7.61 8.15
N ALA A 147 17.02 8.54 7.20
CA ALA A 147 17.70 9.83 7.32
C ALA A 147 17.19 10.65 8.50
N LEU A 148 15.86 10.65 8.72
CA LEU A 148 15.23 11.32 9.86
C LEU A 148 15.65 10.72 11.20
N LEU A 149 15.73 9.38 11.26
CA LEU A 149 15.90 8.63 12.50
C LEU A 149 17.34 8.22 12.81
N GLY A 150 18.30 8.57 11.93
CA GLY A 150 19.72 8.27 12.08
C GLY A 150 20.05 6.79 11.90
N LEU A 151 19.41 6.12 10.93
CA LEU A 151 19.62 4.70 10.63
C LEU A 151 20.39 4.53 9.31
N ASP A 152 21.25 3.52 9.23
CA ASP A 152 21.90 3.15 7.96
C ASP A 152 20.86 2.57 7.00
N CYS A 153 20.86 3.00 5.74
CA CYS A 153 19.87 2.56 4.76
C CYS A 153 20.50 1.94 3.51
N VAL A 154 20.11 0.71 3.20
CA VAL A 154 20.48 0.03 1.94
C VAL A 154 19.20 -0.36 1.19
N VAL A 155 19.09 0.11 -0.06
CA VAL A 155 17.93 -0.16 -0.91
C VAL A 155 18.36 -1.03 -2.09
N TYR A 156 17.75 -2.20 -2.22
CA TYR A 156 17.88 -3.10 -3.35
C TYR A 156 16.87 -2.73 -4.44
N MET A 157 17.36 -2.60 -5.67
CA MET A 157 16.53 -2.19 -6.81
C MET A 157 16.98 -2.95 -8.06
N GLY A 158 16.04 -3.51 -8.82
CA GLY A 158 16.34 -4.20 -10.07
C GLY A 158 17.09 -3.29 -11.04
N TYR A 159 18.12 -3.79 -11.72
CA TYR A 159 18.96 -2.97 -12.60
C TYR A 159 18.14 -2.24 -13.67
N VAL A 160 17.17 -2.91 -14.31
CA VAL A 160 16.27 -2.29 -15.29
C VAL A 160 15.47 -1.15 -14.65
N ASP A 161 14.97 -1.35 -13.42
CA ASP A 161 14.23 -0.32 -12.70
C ASP A 161 15.11 0.88 -12.33
N THR A 162 16.39 0.66 -11.98
CA THR A 162 17.33 1.78 -11.72
C THR A 162 17.51 2.68 -12.93
N GLN A 163 17.50 2.12 -14.14
CA GLN A 163 17.61 2.89 -15.39
C GLN A 163 16.31 3.67 -15.65
N ARG A 164 15.16 3.01 -15.49
CA ARG A 164 13.84 3.62 -15.73
C ARG A 164 13.48 4.70 -14.70
N GLN A 165 13.96 4.57 -13.46
CA GLN A 165 13.59 5.42 -12.32
C GLN A 165 14.79 6.19 -11.76
N SER A 166 15.64 6.71 -12.64
CA SER A 166 16.88 7.42 -12.29
C SER A 166 16.66 8.57 -11.28
N LEU A 167 15.54 9.28 -11.38
CA LEU A 167 15.18 10.35 -10.43
C LEU A 167 14.99 9.84 -9.00
N ASN A 168 14.33 8.68 -8.82
CA ASN A 168 14.15 8.11 -7.48
C ASN A 168 15.46 7.52 -6.94
N VAL A 169 16.31 6.94 -7.80
CA VAL A 169 17.68 6.53 -7.43
C VAL A 169 18.49 7.71 -6.91
N PHE A 170 18.44 8.84 -7.62
CA PHE A 170 19.12 10.07 -7.22
C PHE A 170 18.61 10.58 -5.87
N ARG A 171 17.28 10.62 -5.67
CA ARG A 171 16.66 11.04 -4.40
C ARG A 171 17.11 10.17 -3.22
N MET A 172 17.12 8.84 -3.38
CA MET A 172 17.59 7.92 -2.34
C MET A 172 19.04 8.20 -1.94
N LYS A 173 19.92 8.43 -2.92
CA LYS A 173 21.34 8.77 -2.67
C LYS A 173 21.50 10.11 -1.96
N MET A 174 20.72 11.14 -2.33
CA MET A 174 20.74 12.43 -1.63
C MET A 174 20.30 12.32 -0.17
N LEU A 175 19.41 11.37 0.14
CA LEU A 175 18.97 11.05 1.50
C LEU A 175 20.00 10.18 2.27
N GLY A 176 21.17 9.88 1.68
CA GLY A 176 22.22 9.09 2.32
C GLY A 176 22.09 7.58 2.16
N ALA A 177 21.06 7.08 1.46
CA ALA A 177 20.89 5.64 1.27
C ALA A 177 21.85 5.06 0.22
N LYS A 178 22.37 3.87 0.49
CA LYS A 178 23.11 3.07 -0.49
C LYS A 178 22.13 2.34 -1.39
N VAL A 179 22.16 2.62 -2.70
CA VAL A 179 21.32 1.92 -3.69
C VAL A 179 22.12 0.81 -4.37
N ILE A 180 21.67 -0.44 -4.23
CA ILE A 180 22.28 -1.62 -4.84
C ILE A 180 21.45 -2.04 -6.06
N ALA A 181 22.06 -1.96 -7.25
CA ALA A 181 21.42 -2.38 -8.49
C ALA A 181 21.56 -3.89 -8.71
N VAL A 182 20.44 -4.62 -8.65
CA VAL A 182 20.39 -6.08 -8.78
C VAL A 182 20.37 -6.49 -10.25
N LYS A 183 21.43 -7.21 -10.67
CA LYS A 183 21.63 -7.66 -12.05
C LYS A 183 21.30 -9.14 -12.30
N SER A 184 20.93 -9.87 -11.26
CA SER A 184 20.50 -11.27 -11.35
C SER A 184 19.06 -11.38 -11.86
N GLY A 185 18.74 -12.54 -12.45
CA GLY A 185 17.38 -12.87 -12.87
C GLY A 185 16.80 -11.90 -13.90
N SER A 186 15.53 -11.53 -13.71
CA SER A 186 14.80 -10.59 -14.57
C SER A 186 15.21 -9.13 -14.36
N GLN A 187 16.01 -8.85 -13.34
CA GLN A 187 16.52 -7.52 -12.98
C GLN A 187 15.40 -6.53 -12.61
N THR A 188 14.34 -7.03 -11.98
CA THR A 188 13.15 -6.26 -11.56
C THR A 188 12.90 -6.38 -10.05
N LEU A 189 11.74 -5.90 -9.57
CA LEU A 189 11.33 -5.97 -8.16
C LEU A 189 11.46 -7.37 -7.55
N LYS A 190 11.13 -8.45 -8.27
CA LYS A 190 11.24 -9.83 -7.75
C LYS A 190 12.68 -10.13 -7.31
N ASP A 191 13.65 -9.78 -8.15
CA ASP A 191 15.06 -10.06 -7.87
C ASP A 191 15.60 -9.15 -6.76
N ALA A 192 15.11 -7.91 -6.67
CA ALA A 192 15.40 -7.01 -5.56
C ALA A 192 14.90 -7.56 -4.21
N VAL A 193 13.69 -8.14 -4.16
CA VAL A 193 13.18 -8.81 -2.95
C VAL A 193 14.08 -9.98 -2.56
N ASN A 194 14.48 -10.81 -3.52
CA ASN A 194 15.34 -11.96 -3.26
C ASN A 194 16.70 -11.55 -2.66
N GLU A 195 17.34 -10.52 -3.21
CA GLU A 195 18.61 -10.01 -2.67
C GLU A 195 18.45 -9.35 -1.29
N ALA A 196 17.35 -8.63 -1.06
CA ALA A 196 17.06 -8.06 0.26
C ALA A 196 16.86 -9.17 1.32
N ILE A 197 16.14 -10.25 1.00
CA ILE A 197 15.96 -11.38 1.92
C ILE A 197 17.31 -12.07 2.19
N ARG A 198 18.16 -12.25 1.17
CA ARG A 198 19.52 -12.84 1.34
C ARG A 198 20.41 -12.00 2.25
N ASP A 199 20.39 -10.67 2.06
CA ASP A 199 21.07 -9.75 2.96
C ASP A 199 20.54 -9.90 4.38
N TRP A 200 19.21 -9.93 4.54
CA TRP A 200 18.60 -10.03 5.86
C TRP A 200 19.04 -11.28 6.61
N VAL A 201 19.04 -12.43 5.94
CA VAL A 201 19.50 -13.70 6.51
C VAL A 201 20.96 -13.59 6.99
N THR A 202 21.79 -12.86 6.26
CA THR A 202 23.22 -12.72 6.57
C THR A 202 23.49 -11.73 7.70
N ASN A 203 22.66 -10.68 7.83
CA ASN A 203 22.89 -9.55 8.74
C ASN A 203 21.76 -9.38 9.78
N VAL A 204 21.07 -10.45 10.13
CA VAL A 204 19.82 -10.42 10.92
C VAL A 204 19.99 -9.74 12.30
N ASP A 205 21.17 -9.82 12.89
CA ASP A 205 21.45 -9.32 14.25
C ASP A 205 21.33 -7.79 14.35
N ASN A 206 21.83 -7.05 13.35
CA ASN A 206 21.82 -5.58 13.36
C ASN A 206 20.83 -4.96 12.36
N THR A 207 20.25 -5.77 11.47
CA THR A 207 19.45 -5.30 10.34
C THR A 207 17.95 -5.56 10.53
N HIS A 208 17.13 -4.54 10.29
CA HIS A 208 15.68 -4.69 10.08
C HIS A 208 15.33 -4.58 8.60
N TYR A 209 14.43 -5.43 8.14
CA TYR A 209 13.89 -5.38 6.77
C TYR A 209 12.56 -4.61 6.76
N ILE A 210 12.55 -3.41 6.17
CA ILE A 210 11.30 -2.67 5.94
C ILE A 210 10.71 -3.12 4.62
N ILE A 211 9.79 -4.07 4.68
CA ILE A 211 9.06 -4.55 3.51
C ILE A 211 8.07 -3.48 2.97
N GLY A 212 7.98 -3.37 1.65
CA GLY A 212 7.32 -2.24 0.98
C GLY A 212 5.82 -2.36 0.76
N SER A 213 5.20 -3.48 1.11
CA SER A 213 3.76 -3.70 0.98
C SER A 213 3.23 -4.70 1.99
N ALA A 214 1.90 -4.89 2.03
CA ALA A 214 1.22 -5.82 2.95
C ALA A 214 1.35 -7.28 2.48
N ILE A 215 2.58 -7.66 2.18
CA ILE A 215 3.01 -8.97 1.69
C ILE A 215 4.02 -9.53 2.70
N GLY A 216 4.61 -10.69 2.37
CA GLY A 216 5.65 -11.28 3.18
C GLY A 216 5.12 -12.12 4.35
N PRO A 217 6.02 -12.78 5.08
CA PRO A 217 5.68 -13.62 6.21
C PRO A 217 5.04 -12.81 7.34
N HIS A 218 4.18 -13.45 8.11
CA HIS A 218 3.72 -12.91 9.39
C HIS A 218 4.94 -12.50 10.27
N PRO A 219 4.96 -11.30 10.89
CA PRO A 219 3.83 -10.37 11.10
C PRO A 219 3.71 -9.23 10.08
N PHE A 220 4.52 -9.19 9.02
CA PHE A 220 4.60 -8.04 8.13
C PHE A 220 3.26 -7.61 7.49
N PRO A 221 2.40 -8.51 6.97
CA PRO A 221 1.11 -8.11 6.41
C PRO A 221 0.25 -7.32 7.41
N THR A 222 0.23 -7.76 8.68
CA THR A 222 -0.51 -7.11 9.76
C THR A 222 0.09 -5.75 10.12
N ILE A 223 1.42 -5.69 10.32
CA ILE A 223 2.11 -4.44 10.67
C ILE A 223 1.93 -3.38 9.58
N VAL A 224 2.14 -3.76 8.31
CA VAL A 224 2.02 -2.83 7.19
C VAL A 224 0.59 -2.34 7.05
N ARG A 225 -0.42 -3.21 7.20
CA ARG A 225 -1.82 -2.83 7.20
C ARG A 225 -2.12 -1.83 8.31
N ASP A 226 -1.67 -2.09 9.53
CA ASP A 226 -1.98 -1.25 10.69
C ASP A 226 -1.43 0.16 10.52
N PHE A 227 -0.18 0.31 10.04
CA PHE A 227 0.39 1.62 9.72
C PHE A 227 -0.29 2.30 8.52
N GLN A 228 -0.94 1.55 7.64
CA GLN A 228 -1.69 2.11 6.51
C GLN A 228 -3.18 2.34 6.82
N ALA A 229 -3.72 1.75 7.90
CA ALA A 229 -5.13 1.81 8.27
C ALA A 229 -5.61 3.24 8.58
N ILE A 230 -4.67 4.16 8.84
CA ILE A 230 -4.93 5.59 8.95
C ILE A 230 -5.68 6.14 7.72
N ILE A 231 -5.39 5.63 6.53
CA ILE A 231 -6.03 6.06 5.27
C ILE A 231 -7.55 5.86 5.36
N GLY A 232 -8.00 4.65 5.70
CA GLY A 232 -9.42 4.34 5.81
C GLY A 232 -10.09 5.02 7.00
N ARG A 233 -9.37 5.17 8.14
CA ARG A 233 -9.89 5.88 9.33
C ARG A 233 -10.17 7.35 9.01
N GLU A 234 -9.25 8.02 8.33
CA GLU A 234 -9.44 9.41 7.90
C GLU A 234 -10.60 9.54 6.92
N ILE A 235 -10.73 8.63 5.94
CA ILE A 235 -11.88 8.66 4.99
C ILE A 235 -13.21 8.57 5.73
N LYS A 236 -13.33 7.67 6.72
CA LYS A 236 -14.54 7.54 7.52
C LYS A 236 -14.89 8.84 8.23
N ALA A 237 -13.93 9.43 8.95
CA ALA A 237 -14.15 10.66 9.69
C ALA A 237 -14.48 11.84 8.75
N GLN A 238 -13.73 11.97 7.64
CA GLN A 238 -13.93 13.03 6.66
C GLN A 238 -15.30 12.95 5.98
N LEU A 239 -15.75 11.75 5.58
CA LEU A 239 -17.08 11.59 4.97
C LEU A 239 -18.22 11.76 5.98
N GLN A 240 -18.01 11.34 7.23
CA GLN A 240 -19.00 11.56 8.27
C GLN A 240 -19.25 13.06 8.50
N GLU A 241 -18.22 13.89 8.40
CA GLU A 241 -18.37 15.35 8.49
C GLU A 241 -18.91 15.99 7.22
N GLU A 242 -18.35 15.64 6.05
CA GLU A 242 -18.69 16.30 4.79
C GLU A 242 -20.08 15.92 4.28
N ILE A 243 -20.54 14.69 4.52
CA ILE A 243 -21.80 14.17 3.97
C ILE A 243 -22.67 13.38 4.97
N GLY A 244 -22.25 13.22 6.22
CA GLY A 244 -23.06 12.60 7.28
C GLY A 244 -23.21 11.08 7.18
N ARG A 245 -22.46 10.40 6.29
CA ARG A 245 -22.60 8.96 6.06
C ARG A 245 -21.35 8.30 5.47
N LEU A 246 -21.31 6.97 5.54
CA LEU A 246 -20.33 6.13 4.84
C LEU A 246 -20.56 6.14 3.31
N PRO A 247 -19.50 5.88 2.51
CA PRO A 247 -19.61 5.82 1.07
C PRO A 247 -20.30 4.54 0.59
N ASP A 248 -20.77 4.55 -0.65
CA ASP A 248 -21.39 3.37 -1.25
C ASP A 248 -20.33 2.37 -1.74
N ALA A 249 -19.17 2.87 -2.19
CA ALA A 249 -18.01 2.05 -2.53
C ALA A 249 -16.67 2.75 -2.25
N ILE A 250 -15.66 1.96 -1.89
CA ILE A 250 -14.25 2.35 -1.84
C ILE A 250 -13.44 1.55 -2.86
N VAL A 251 -12.52 2.21 -3.55
CA VAL A 251 -11.75 1.63 -4.65
C VAL A 251 -10.27 1.97 -4.51
N ALA A 252 -9.40 0.98 -4.63
CA ALA A 252 -7.96 1.17 -4.54
C ALA A 252 -7.21 0.19 -5.45
N CYS A 253 -6.05 0.62 -5.95
CA CYS A 253 -5.17 -0.23 -6.77
C CYS A 253 -4.48 -1.30 -5.92
N VAL A 254 -4.25 -2.47 -6.51
CA VAL A 254 -3.67 -3.63 -5.82
C VAL A 254 -2.47 -4.13 -6.62
N GLY A 255 -1.28 -3.80 -6.13
CA GLY A 255 -0.05 -4.54 -6.42
C GLY A 255 0.17 -5.52 -5.27
N GLY A 256 1.14 -5.25 -4.40
CA GLY A 256 1.23 -5.95 -3.10
C GLY A 256 0.06 -5.67 -2.14
N GLY A 257 -0.61 -4.51 -2.28
CA GLY A 257 -1.89 -4.22 -1.61
C GLY A 257 -1.86 -3.26 -0.41
N SER A 258 -0.71 -2.71 -0.01
CA SER A 258 -0.63 -1.88 1.21
C SER A 258 -1.55 -0.65 1.25
N ASN A 259 -1.71 0.08 0.15
CA ASN A 259 -2.64 1.22 0.10
C ASN A 259 -4.09 0.74 0.22
N ALA A 260 -4.41 -0.33 -0.51
CA ALA A 260 -5.75 -0.85 -0.63
C ALA A 260 -6.19 -1.44 0.71
N ILE A 261 -5.38 -2.26 1.36
CA ILE A 261 -5.72 -2.78 2.68
C ILE A 261 -5.79 -1.69 3.76
N GLY A 262 -4.92 -0.67 3.70
CA GLY A 262 -4.99 0.49 4.60
C GLY A 262 -6.30 1.28 4.44
N MET A 263 -6.81 1.35 3.20
CA MET A 263 -8.14 1.90 2.93
C MET A 263 -9.26 0.97 3.38
N PHE A 264 -9.17 -0.32 3.06
CA PHE A 264 -10.26 -1.29 3.18
C PHE A 264 -10.48 -1.74 4.62
N HIS A 265 -9.41 -1.93 5.38
CA HIS A 265 -9.45 -2.58 6.68
C HIS A 265 -10.47 -1.93 7.64
N PRO A 266 -10.52 -0.58 7.77
CA PRO A 266 -11.54 0.07 8.58
C PRO A 266 -12.98 -0.20 8.13
N PHE A 267 -13.23 -0.51 6.85
CA PHE A 267 -14.55 -0.77 6.27
C PHE A 267 -14.94 -2.26 6.19
N VAL A 268 -14.06 -3.19 6.56
CA VAL A 268 -14.32 -4.63 6.42
C VAL A 268 -15.60 -5.07 7.14
N LYS A 269 -15.94 -4.47 8.28
CA LYS A 269 -17.19 -4.76 9.02
C LYS A 269 -18.42 -4.00 8.50
N ASP A 270 -18.26 -3.02 7.62
CA ASP A 270 -19.36 -2.23 7.07
C ASP A 270 -19.93 -2.88 5.81
N ASN A 271 -20.79 -3.90 5.99
CA ASN A 271 -21.30 -4.73 4.88
C ASN A 271 -22.07 -3.97 3.78
N LYS A 272 -22.52 -2.74 4.05
CA LYS A 272 -23.16 -1.86 3.07
C LYS A 272 -22.17 -1.15 2.13
N VAL A 273 -20.89 -1.09 2.51
CA VAL A 273 -19.83 -0.45 1.73
C VAL A 273 -19.19 -1.50 0.81
N ALA A 274 -19.35 -1.32 -0.50
CA ALA A 274 -18.70 -2.17 -1.48
C ALA A 274 -17.19 -1.88 -1.53
N ILE A 275 -16.38 -2.93 -1.61
CA ILE A 275 -14.92 -2.83 -1.65
C ILE A 275 -14.42 -3.36 -3.00
N TYR A 276 -13.68 -2.53 -3.73
CA TYR A 276 -13.12 -2.88 -5.02
C TYR A 276 -11.59 -2.73 -5.05
N GLY A 277 -10.88 -3.83 -5.27
CA GLY A 277 -9.46 -3.84 -5.60
C GLY A 277 -9.25 -3.80 -7.11
N VAL A 278 -8.33 -2.98 -7.59
CA VAL A 278 -8.02 -2.85 -9.03
C VAL A 278 -6.60 -3.33 -9.30
N GLU A 279 -6.46 -4.48 -9.96
CA GLU A 279 -5.17 -5.02 -10.35
C GLU A 279 -4.73 -4.54 -11.74
N ALA A 280 -3.44 -4.61 -12.03
CA ALA A 280 -2.91 -4.21 -13.33
C ALA A 280 -3.16 -5.31 -14.38
N GLY A 281 -3.94 -4.96 -15.39
CA GLY A 281 -4.29 -5.81 -16.52
C GLY A 281 -3.23 -5.88 -17.61
N GLY A 282 -2.21 -5.01 -17.59
CA GLY A 282 -1.17 -4.98 -18.62
C GLY A 282 -1.79 -4.86 -20.01
N ASP A 283 -1.44 -5.79 -20.90
CA ASP A 283 -1.99 -5.86 -22.27
C ASP A 283 -3.38 -6.53 -22.33
N GLY A 284 -3.85 -7.09 -21.21
CA GLY A 284 -5.12 -7.79 -21.06
C GLY A 284 -4.98 -9.05 -20.21
N VAL A 285 -6.00 -9.38 -19.42
CA VAL A 285 -6.01 -10.57 -18.53
C VAL A 285 -5.99 -11.91 -19.29
N ASP A 286 -6.41 -11.91 -20.55
CA ASP A 286 -6.38 -13.10 -21.41
C ASP A 286 -5.01 -13.31 -22.08
N THR A 287 -4.03 -12.44 -21.79
CA THR A 287 -2.66 -12.51 -22.31
C THR A 287 -1.69 -12.89 -21.19
N PRO A 288 -0.47 -13.38 -21.49
CA PRO A 288 0.53 -13.61 -20.44
C PRO A 288 1.14 -12.31 -19.87
N ARG A 289 0.79 -11.14 -20.41
CA ARG A 289 1.42 -9.85 -20.08
C ARG A 289 0.51 -9.02 -19.19
N HIS A 290 0.38 -9.43 -17.93
CA HIS A 290 -0.37 -8.70 -16.91
C HIS A 290 0.14 -8.96 -15.49
N SER A 291 -0.42 -8.24 -14.50
CA SER A 291 -0.16 -8.44 -13.07
C SER A 291 -1.46 -8.58 -12.25
N SER A 292 -2.51 -9.14 -12.87
CA SER A 292 -3.80 -9.41 -12.24
C SER A 292 -3.80 -10.71 -11.44
N THR A 293 -3.05 -10.70 -10.33
CA THR A 293 -2.71 -11.89 -9.53
C THR A 293 -3.92 -12.60 -8.93
N LEU A 294 -4.92 -11.87 -8.43
CA LEU A 294 -6.12 -12.46 -7.82
C LEU A 294 -7.09 -13.02 -8.88
N LEU A 295 -7.06 -12.47 -10.09
CA LEU A 295 -7.94 -12.89 -11.20
C LEU A 295 -7.35 -14.02 -12.05
N GLY A 296 -6.05 -13.97 -12.33
CA GLY A 296 -5.35 -14.94 -13.20
C GLY A 296 -4.36 -15.87 -12.47
N GLY A 297 -4.07 -15.61 -11.20
CA GLY A 297 -3.15 -16.43 -10.41
C GLY A 297 -3.82 -17.59 -9.69
N ARG A 298 -3.00 -18.41 -9.04
CA ARG A 298 -3.44 -19.55 -8.22
C ARG A 298 -2.73 -19.57 -6.87
N PRO A 299 -3.34 -20.13 -5.81
CA PRO A 299 -2.71 -20.20 -4.48
C PRO A 299 -1.35 -20.90 -4.51
N GLY A 300 -0.38 -20.36 -3.77
CA GLY A 300 0.95 -20.93 -3.58
C GLY A 300 1.71 -20.16 -2.50
N VAL A 301 3.02 -20.40 -2.38
CA VAL A 301 3.89 -19.71 -1.41
C VAL A 301 4.94 -18.89 -2.16
N LEU A 302 4.99 -17.59 -1.88
CA LEU A 302 5.99 -16.67 -2.47
C LEU A 302 6.43 -15.66 -1.41
N HIS A 303 7.73 -15.41 -1.34
CA HIS A 303 8.34 -14.44 -0.43
C HIS A 303 7.88 -14.59 1.03
N GLY A 304 7.77 -15.84 1.51
CA GLY A 304 7.46 -16.13 2.91
C GLY A 304 5.98 -16.21 3.29
N THR A 305 5.05 -16.10 2.33
CA THR A 305 3.61 -16.12 2.62
C THR A 305 2.83 -16.96 1.62
N LYS A 306 1.78 -17.64 2.11
CA LYS A 306 0.81 -18.35 1.29
C LYS A 306 -0.24 -17.37 0.77
N THR A 307 -0.33 -17.19 -0.54
CA THR A 307 -1.21 -16.21 -1.20
C THR A 307 -1.50 -16.62 -2.66
N TYR A 308 -2.26 -15.82 -3.41
CA TYR A 308 -2.36 -15.98 -4.86
C TYR A 308 -1.09 -15.49 -5.55
N ILE A 309 -0.63 -16.26 -6.54
CA ILE A 309 0.60 -15.99 -7.29
C ILE A 309 0.34 -16.22 -8.78
N MET A 310 0.96 -15.40 -9.62
CA MET A 310 1.13 -15.65 -11.06
C MET A 310 2.21 -16.72 -11.25
N GLN A 311 1.79 -17.96 -11.52
CA GLN A 311 2.70 -19.11 -11.64
C GLN A 311 2.23 -20.08 -12.72
N ASP A 312 3.18 -20.70 -13.42
CA ASP A 312 2.94 -21.71 -14.44
C ASP A 312 2.46 -23.04 -13.81
N PRO A 313 2.03 -24.05 -14.59
CA PRO A 313 1.57 -25.33 -14.05
C PRO A 313 2.58 -26.06 -13.15
N ALA A 314 3.89 -25.87 -13.39
CA ALA A 314 4.98 -26.46 -12.61
C ALA A 314 5.26 -25.71 -11.29
N GLY A 315 4.60 -24.56 -11.07
CA GLY A 315 4.75 -23.75 -9.86
C GLY A 315 5.88 -22.72 -9.95
N GLN A 316 6.42 -22.47 -11.14
CA GLN A 316 7.41 -21.40 -11.34
C GLN A 316 6.71 -20.06 -11.43
N VAL A 317 7.24 -19.06 -10.71
CA VAL A 317 6.73 -17.70 -10.73
C VAL A 317 6.91 -17.11 -12.12
N MET A 318 5.81 -16.70 -12.74
CA MET A 318 5.80 -16.09 -14.06
C MET A 318 6.27 -14.65 -14.00
N GLU A 319 6.84 -14.15 -15.10
CA GLU A 319 7.06 -12.72 -15.28
C GLU A 319 5.73 -12.00 -15.40
N THR A 320 5.64 -10.83 -14.79
CA THR A 320 4.45 -9.97 -14.83
C THR A 320 4.67 -8.76 -15.73
N HIS A 321 3.59 -8.08 -16.07
CA HIS A 321 3.65 -6.85 -16.85
C HIS A 321 2.66 -5.81 -16.34
N SER A 322 3.12 -4.57 -16.28
CA SER A 322 2.31 -3.37 -16.12
C SER A 322 3.11 -2.15 -16.57
N VAL A 323 2.43 -1.15 -17.16
CA VAL A 323 3.03 0.19 -17.36
C VAL A 323 3.41 0.85 -16.03
N SER A 324 2.79 0.43 -14.92
CA SER A 324 3.08 0.89 -13.57
C SER A 324 3.97 -0.09 -12.82
N ALA A 325 5.25 0.25 -12.69
CA ALA A 325 6.22 -0.53 -11.90
C ALA A 325 5.83 -0.73 -10.42
N GLY A 326 4.86 0.03 -9.88
CA GLY A 326 4.35 -0.15 -8.52
C GLY A 326 3.29 -1.26 -8.40
N LEU A 327 2.75 -1.73 -9.52
CA LEU A 327 1.73 -2.79 -9.61
C LEU A 327 2.29 -4.06 -10.28
N ASP A 328 3.49 -3.98 -10.87
CA ASP A 328 4.17 -5.08 -11.53
C ASP A 328 4.77 -6.06 -10.50
N TYR A 329 3.92 -6.93 -9.95
CA TYR A 329 4.29 -7.92 -8.94
C TYR A 329 3.47 -9.20 -9.08
N ALA A 330 4.15 -10.34 -9.03
CA ALA A 330 3.55 -11.66 -9.23
C ALA A 330 2.72 -12.20 -8.06
N GLY A 331 2.77 -11.55 -6.88
CA GLY A 331 2.02 -11.94 -5.69
C GLY A 331 1.01 -10.87 -5.27
N VAL A 332 0.35 -11.11 -4.15
CA VAL A 332 -0.58 -10.16 -3.52
C VAL A 332 -0.62 -10.39 -2.01
N GLY A 333 -0.98 -9.38 -1.22
CA GLY A 333 -1.09 -9.52 0.23
C GLY A 333 -2.10 -10.61 0.66
N PRO A 334 -1.81 -11.42 1.68
CA PRO A 334 -2.66 -12.54 2.08
C PRO A 334 -4.05 -12.11 2.57
N GLU A 335 -4.19 -10.92 3.18
CA GLU A 335 -5.50 -10.40 3.57
C GLU A 335 -6.36 -10.06 2.33
N HIS A 336 -5.76 -9.63 1.22
CA HIS A 336 -6.50 -9.44 -0.03
C HIS A 336 -7.00 -10.75 -0.62
N ALA A 337 -6.17 -11.80 -0.60
CA ALA A 337 -6.55 -13.15 -0.99
C ALA A 337 -7.75 -13.66 -0.16
N PHE A 338 -7.72 -13.44 1.16
CA PHE A 338 -8.84 -13.75 2.04
C PHE A 338 -10.10 -12.93 1.73
N LEU A 339 -9.95 -11.61 1.51
CA LEU A 339 -11.08 -10.73 1.19
C LEU A 339 -11.73 -11.11 -0.16
N LYS A 340 -10.95 -11.64 -1.12
CA LYS A 340 -11.48 -12.20 -2.38
C LYS A 340 -12.29 -13.46 -2.11
N ASP A 341 -11.68 -14.46 -1.47
CA ASP A 341 -12.29 -15.79 -1.29
C ASP A 341 -13.51 -15.75 -0.36
N SER A 342 -13.52 -14.85 0.63
CA SER A 342 -14.70 -14.61 1.49
C SER A 342 -15.81 -13.83 0.79
N GLY A 343 -15.58 -13.30 -0.41
CA GLY A 343 -16.51 -12.44 -1.14
C GLY A 343 -16.67 -11.03 -0.58
N ARG A 344 -15.90 -10.65 0.46
CA ARG A 344 -15.99 -9.33 1.09
C ARG A 344 -15.52 -8.20 0.16
N ALA A 345 -14.51 -8.45 -0.66
CA ALA A 345 -14.01 -7.52 -1.66
C ALA A 345 -14.08 -8.13 -3.06
N LYS A 346 -14.40 -7.30 -4.04
CA LYS A 346 -14.36 -7.68 -5.46
C LYS A 346 -13.09 -7.15 -6.08
N TYR A 347 -12.43 -7.96 -6.88
CA TYR A 347 -11.22 -7.54 -7.60
C TYR A 347 -11.54 -7.47 -9.09
N VAL A 348 -11.05 -6.41 -9.73
CA VAL A 348 -11.20 -6.16 -11.16
C VAL A 348 -9.83 -5.84 -11.75
N SER A 349 -9.70 -5.99 -13.06
CA SER A 349 -8.49 -5.64 -13.80
C SER A 349 -8.72 -4.39 -14.64
N VAL A 350 -7.66 -3.59 -14.80
CA VAL A 350 -7.62 -2.42 -15.68
C VAL A 350 -6.35 -2.49 -16.51
N THR A 351 -6.50 -2.44 -17.83
CA THR A 351 -5.39 -2.50 -18.80
C THR A 351 -4.51 -1.25 -18.75
N ASP A 352 -3.30 -1.36 -19.29
CA ASP A 352 -2.37 -0.23 -19.37
C ASP A 352 -2.96 0.95 -20.16
N LYS A 353 -3.73 0.65 -21.21
CA LYS A 353 -4.44 1.66 -22.00
C LYS A 353 -5.49 2.41 -21.17
N GLU A 354 -6.37 1.69 -20.48
CA GLU A 354 -7.41 2.28 -19.62
C GLU A 354 -6.79 3.13 -18.48
N ALA A 355 -5.69 2.66 -17.89
CA ALA A 355 -4.96 3.41 -16.87
C ALA A 355 -4.36 4.72 -17.42
N LEU A 356 -3.79 4.71 -18.63
CA LEU A 356 -3.25 5.91 -19.28
C LEU A 356 -4.36 6.90 -19.68
N GLU A 357 -5.50 6.40 -20.16
CA GLU A 357 -6.68 7.23 -20.42
C GLU A 357 -7.17 7.92 -19.14
N ALA A 358 -7.23 7.19 -18.02
CA ALA A 358 -7.56 7.75 -16.71
C ALA A 358 -6.62 8.89 -16.29
N PHE A 359 -5.32 8.65 -16.48
CA PHE A 359 -4.26 9.60 -16.16
C PHE A 359 -4.46 10.91 -16.94
N GLN A 360 -4.77 10.80 -18.24
CA GLN A 360 -5.01 11.95 -19.10
C GLN A 360 -6.30 12.70 -18.71
N LEU A 361 -7.38 11.98 -18.39
CA LEU A 361 -8.66 12.55 -17.97
C LEU A 361 -8.51 13.40 -16.70
N ILE A 362 -7.74 12.93 -15.72
CA ILE A 362 -7.52 13.66 -14.46
C ILE A 362 -6.52 14.81 -14.63
N SER A 363 -5.59 14.69 -15.57
CA SER A 363 -4.53 15.70 -15.78
C SER A 363 -4.95 16.88 -16.63
N THR A 364 -5.92 16.71 -17.53
CA THR A 364 -6.24 17.70 -18.56
C THR A 364 -7.59 18.38 -18.31
N ARG A 365 -7.77 19.57 -18.93
CA ARG A 365 -9.03 20.32 -18.88
C ARG A 365 -10.07 19.86 -19.91
N ARG A 366 -9.75 18.99 -20.88
CA ARG A 366 -10.65 18.70 -22.01
C ARG A 366 -11.58 17.54 -21.70
N ASN A 367 -12.88 17.84 -21.54
CA ASN A 367 -13.93 16.86 -21.79
C ASN A 367 -13.94 16.64 -23.31
N HIS A 368 -13.52 15.46 -23.79
CA HIS A 368 -13.86 15.07 -25.15
C HIS A 368 -15.30 14.53 -25.14
N PRO A 369 -16.25 15.15 -25.85
CA PRO A 369 -17.59 14.61 -26.00
C PRO A 369 -17.52 13.56 -27.11
N GLY A 370 -17.24 12.30 -26.78
CA GLY A 370 -17.19 11.27 -27.82
C GLY A 370 -16.52 9.96 -27.48
N THR A 371 -16.83 9.34 -26.34
CA THR A 371 -16.76 7.87 -26.20
C THR A 371 -17.72 7.44 -25.08
N GLY A 372 -18.80 6.80 -25.49
CA GLY A 372 -19.91 6.40 -24.64
C GLY A 372 -19.67 5.15 -23.81
N GLU A 373 -18.46 4.77 -23.43
CA GLU A 373 -18.19 3.53 -22.68
C GLU A 373 -16.79 3.59 -22.06
N CYS A 374 -16.60 4.26 -20.92
CA CYS A 374 -15.39 4.10 -20.12
C CYS A 374 -15.61 4.65 -18.69
N ALA A 375 -16.14 3.82 -17.80
CA ALA A 375 -16.29 4.13 -16.38
C ALA A 375 -15.45 3.16 -15.53
N ARG A 376 -14.17 2.98 -15.90
CA ARG A 376 -13.16 2.23 -15.14
C ARG A 376 -11.80 2.85 -15.37
N SER A 377 -11.53 4.01 -14.77
CA SER A 377 -10.29 4.71 -15.07
C SER A 377 -9.80 5.46 -13.82
N THR A 378 -8.80 4.89 -13.15
CA THR A 378 -8.10 5.46 -12.01
C THR A 378 -6.72 6.00 -12.42
N LEU A 379 -6.51 7.31 -12.23
CA LEU A 379 -5.32 7.93 -11.61
C LEU A 379 -4.20 8.56 -12.45
N ARG A 380 -3.76 9.72 -11.93
CA ARG A 380 -2.60 10.55 -12.31
C ARG A 380 -1.24 9.97 -11.90
N ARG A 381 -1.25 8.86 -11.17
CA ARG A 381 -0.15 7.98 -10.74
C ARG A 381 -0.91 6.78 -10.15
N PRO A 382 -0.98 5.62 -10.82
CA PRO A 382 -1.92 4.56 -10.45
C PRO A 382 -1.84 4.06 -9.00
N ALA A 383 -0.78 4.39 -8.25
CA ALA A 383 -0.61 4.01 -6.86
C ALA A 383 -1.01 5.04 -5.79
N CYS A 384 -1.34 6.31 -6.12
CA CYS A 384 -1.34 7.41 -5.13
C CYS A 384 -2.66 8.17 -4.93
N LEU A 385 -3.72 7.91 -5.69
CA LEU A 385 -5.06 8.39 -5.28
C LEU A 385 -6.04 7.22 -5.25
N HIS A 386 -7.06 7.35 -4.42
CA HIS A 386 -8.03 6.29 -4.22
C HIS A 386 -9.42 6.86 -4.33
N PRO A 387 -10.19 6.53 -5.39
CA PRO A 387 -11.53 7.03 -5.53
C PRO A 387 -12.50 6.32 -4.58
N VAL A 388 -13.40 7.14 -4.04
CA VAL A 388 -14.58 6.73 -3.32
C VAL A 388 -15.78 7.11 -4.19
N ILE A 389 -16.64 6.15 -4.50
CA ILE A 389 -17.71 6.27 -5.50
C ILE A 389 -19.07 6.25 -4.79
N ARG A 390 -19.95 7.16 -5.20
CA ARG A 390 -21.36 7.26 -4.75
C ARG A 390 -22.27 7.34 -5.96
N PRO A 391 -23.43 6.69 -6.10
CA PRO A 391 -24.38 7.02 -7.16
C PRO A 391 -25.07 8.39 -6.94
N GLY A 392 -25.49 9.01 -8.04
CA GLY A 392 -26.30 10.24 -8.00
C GLY A 392 -27.71 9.92 -7.52
N GLY A 393 -28.31 10.84 -6.75
CA GLY A 393 -29.71 10.73 -6.36
C GLY A 393 -30.61 10.68 -7.61
N ARG A 394 -31.63 9.82 -7.55
CA ARG A 394 -32.62 9.58 -8.62
C ARG A 394 -33.12 10.90 -9.23
N HIS A 395 -32.93 11.07 -10.54
CA HIS A 395 -34.00 11.58 -11.39
C HIS A 395 -34.48 10.44 -12.28
N GLN A 396 -35.80 10.23 -12.26
CA GLN A 396 -36.51 9.35 -13.16
C GLN A 396 -36.27 9.78 -14.62
N ARG A 397 -35.58 8.94 -15.39
CA ARG A 397 -36.01 8.34 -16.67
C ARG A 397 -34.84 7.63 -17.32
#